data_AF-A0A1C9WQI9-F1
#
_entry.id   AF-A0A1C9WQI9-F1
#
_cell.length_a   1.000
_cell.length_b   1.000
_cell.length_c   1.000
_cell.angle_alpha   90.00
_cell.angle_beta   90.00
_cell.angle_gamma   90.00
#
_symmetry.space_group_name_H-M   'P 1'
#
loop_
_entity.id
_entity.type
_entity.pdbx_description
1 polymer ?
#
loop_
_entity_poly.entity_id
_entity_poly.type
_entity_poly.pdbx_seq_one_letter_code
_entity_poly.pdbx_strand_id
1 'polypeptide(L)'
;MSFVPGEPSRPLQYSKAIRESDLPTGVRAVCWAMATYANNNTGVAYATVATLAKATGLSEPIVSKHTRVAEARGYLRKDRQYNSSIRYTITIPVVEESPSVQIADTGAAIPPRLQELQRMNEAGRPDVWH
;
A
#
# COMPACT_ATOMS: atom_id res chain seq x y z
N MET A 1 -0.63 -7.12 7.65
CA MET A 1 -1.13 -6.44 6.44
C MET A 1 -0.84 -4.96 6.58
N SER A 2 0.05 -4.42 5.77
CA SER A 2 0.31 -2.98 5.68
C SER A 2 -0.63 -2.37 4.65
N PHE A 3 -1.30 -1.27 5.01
CA PHE A 3 -2.12 -0.50 4.06
C PHE A 3 -1.31 0.69 3.59
N VAL A 4 -1.04 0.75 2.29
CA VAL A 4 -0.33 1.87 1.67
C VAL A 4 -1.35 2.73 0.92
N PRO A 5 -1.25 4.08 0.97
CA PRO A 5 -2.07 4.93 0.12
C PRO A 5 -1.84 4.57 -1.34
N GLY A 6 -2.89 4.11 -2.02
CA GLY A 6 -2.84 3.79 -3.45
C GLY A 6 -2.80 5.03 -4.34
N GLU A 7 -3.11 4.83 -5.62
CA GLU A 7 -3.24 5.93 -6.57
C GLU A 7 -4.37 6.89 -6.18
N PRO A 8 -4.29 8.18 -6.59
CA PRO A 8 -5.37 9.13 -6.43
C PRO A 8 -6.67 8.57 -7.01
N SER A 9 -7.72 8.58 -6.19
CA SER A 9 -8.99 7.98 -6.55
C SER A 9 -10.03 9.05 -6.89
N ARG A 10 -11.01 8.70 -7.73
CA ARG A 10 -12.14 9.59 -8.01
C ARG A 10 -13.10 9.63 -6.81
N PRO A 11 -13.77 10.75 -6.52
CA PRO A 11 -14.65 10.87 -5.36
C PRO A 11 -15.74 9.80 -5.25
N LEU A 12 -16.31 9.35 -6.38
CA LEU A 12 -17.31 8.27 -6.41
C LEU A 12 -16.72 6.91 -6.04
N GLN A 13 -15.54 6.56 -6.58
CA GLN A 13 -14.84 5.32 -6.26
C GLN A 13 -14.43 5.31 -4.78
N TYR A 14 -13.92 6.44 -4.31
CA TYR A 14 -13.54 6.64 -2.92
C TYR A 14 -14.73 6.52 -1.96
N SER A 15 -15.86 7.16 -2.30
CA SER A 15 -17.10 7.06 -1.50
C SER A 15 -17.60 5.62 -1.35
N LYS A 16 -17.51 4.83 -2.43
CA LYS A 16 -17.83 3.40 -2.39
C LYS A 16 -16.87 2.64 -1.46
N ALA A 17 -15.56 2.86 -1.60
CA ALA A 17 -14.55 2.22 -0.76
C ALA A 17 -14.71 2.56 0.74
N ILE A 18 -15.05 3.81 1.08
CA ILE A 18 -15.34 4.21 2.47
C ILE A 18 -16.56 3.47 3.01
N ARG A 19 -17.63 3.35 2.20
CA ARG A 19 -18.86 2.66 2.60
C ARG A 19 -18.59 1.20 2.95
N GLU A 20 -17.70 0.54 2.21
CA GLU A 20 -17.33 -0.86 2.38
C GLU A 20 -16.21 -1.07 3.44
N SER A 21 -15.64 0.02 3.98
CA SER A 21 -14.54 -0.03 4.94
C SER A 21 -14.95 -0.32 6.39
N ASP A 22 -14.01 -0.88 7.16
CA ASP A 22 -14.02 -0.99 8.63
C ASP A 22 -13.57 0.33 9.32
N LEU A 23 -13.68 1.48 8.66
CA LEU A 23 -13.30 2.74 9.31
C LEU A 23 -14.30 3.09 10.43
N PRO A 24 -13.81 3.61 11.59
CA PRO A 24 -14.70 4.15 12.61
C PRO A 24 -15.62 5.22 12.03
N THR A 25 -16.86 5.30 12.52
CA THR A 25 -17.90 6.18 11.95
C THR A 25 -17.46 7.64 11.83
N GLY A 26 -16.78 8.20 12.83
CA GLY A 26 -16.24 9.57 12.76
C GLY A 26 -15.16 9.74 11.68
N VAL A 27 -14.35 8.71 11.44
CA VAL A 27 -13.33 8.72 10.37
C VAL A 27 -14.00 8.66 9.01
N ARG A 28 -15.04 7.82 8.84
CA ARG A 28 -15.84 7.77 7.59
C ARG A 28 -16.50 9.10 7.28
N ALA A 29 -17.08 9.77 8.28
CA ALA A 29 -17.67 11.09 8.11
C ALA A 29 -16.68 12.13 7.59
N VAL A 30 -15.46 12.16 8.15
CA VAL A 30 -14.37 13.03 7.66
C VAL A 30 -13.96 12.66 6.24
N CYS A 31 -13.88 11.37 5.92
CA CYS A 31 -13.52 10.91 4.57
C CYS A 31 -14.59 11.29 3.52
N TRP A 32 -15.88 11.20 3.86
CA TRP A 32 -16.96 11.67 2.97
C TRP A 32 -16.92 13.18 2.79
N ALA A 33 -16.73 13.95 3.87
CA ALA A 33 -16.56 15.39 3.76
C ALA A 33 -15.37 15.74 2.85
N MET A 34 -14.26 15.02 2.96
CA MET A 34 -13.09 15.21 2.11
C MET A 34 -13.38 14.90 0.63
N ALA A 35 -14.16 13.85 0.35
CA ALA A 35 -14.59 13.49 -1.01
C ALA A 35 -15.42 14.62 -1.66
N THR A 36 -16.25 15.32 -0.89
CA THR A 36 -17.05 16.47 -1.36
C THR A 36 -16.19 17.65 -1.84
N TYR A 37 -15.01 17.84 -1.23
CA TYR A 37 -14.08 18.91 -1.59
C TYR A 37 -12.95 18.45 -2.51
N ALA A 38 -12.96 17.17 -2.93
CA ALA A 38 -11.96 16.62 -3.83
C ALA A 38 -12.27 16.97 -5.29
N ASN A 39 -11.23 17.28 -6.06
CA ASN A 39 -11.35 17.45 -7.50
C ASN A 39 -11.64 16.09 -8.15
N ASN A 40 -12.65 16.05 -9.02
CA ASN A 40 -13.12 14.82 -9.67
C ASN A 40 -12.08 14.12 -10.53
N ASN A 41 -11.12 14.86 -11.10
CA ASN A 41 -10.12 14.33 -12.00
C ASN A 41 -8.82 13.95 -11.29
N THR A 42 -8.40 14.74 -10.29
CA THR A 42 -7.10 14.55 -9.63
C THR A 42 -7.18 13.89 -8.26
N GLY A 43 -8.35 13.82 -7.63
CA GLY A 43 -8.51 13.32 -6.26
C GLY A 43 -7.88 14.23 -5.20
N VAL A 44 -7.43 15.43 -5.56
CA VAL A 44 -6.85 16.40 -4.61
C VAL A 44 -7.99 17.16 -3.92
N ALA A 45 -8.01 17.15 -2.60
CA ALA A 45 -8.93 17.91 -1.78
C ALA A 45 -8.28 19.19 -1.24
N TYR A 46 -8.96 20.31 -1.49
CA TYR A 46 -8.50 21.66 -1.11
C TYR A 46 -9.12 22.16 0.20
N ALA A 47 -9.68 21.24 1.01
CA ALA A 47 -10.30 21.57 2.28
C ALA A 47 -9.26 21.75 3.40
N THR A 48 -9.47 22.78 4.23
CA THR A 48 -8.72 22.94 5.48
C THR A 48 -9.33 22.09 6.60
N VAL A 49 -8.60 21.92 7.71
CA VAL A 49 -9.13 21.23 8.91
C VAL A 49 -10.40 21.94 9.43
N ALA A 50 -10.40 23.27 9.45
CA ALA A 50 -11.56 24.07 9.84
C ALA A 50 -12.77 23.86 8.91
N THR A 51 -12.54 23.77 7.59
CA THR A 51 -13.59 23.46 6.61
C THR A 51 -14.20 22.08 6.85
N LEU A 52 -13.36 21.07 7.10
CA LEU A 52 -13.81 19.70 7.39
C LEU A 52 -14.55 19.61 8.74
N ALA A 53 -14.07 20.34 9.75
CA ALA A 53 -14.74 20.46 11.05
C ALA A 53 -16.17 21.01 10.88
N LYS A 54 -16.32 22.12 10.14
CA LYS A 54 -17.63 22.69 9.82
C LYS A 54 -18.54 21.73 9.05
N ALA A 55 -18.01 21.01 8.07
CA ALA A 55 -18.79 20.08 7.25
C ALA A 55 -19.24 18.83 8.03
N THR A 56 -18.47 18.40 9.02
CA THR A 56 -18.75 17.18 9.81
C THR A 56 -19.41 17.45 11.16
N GLY A 57 -19.42 18.71 11.62
CA GLY A 57 -19.85 19.08 12.97
C GLY A 57 -18.87 18.65 14.07
N LEU A 58 -17.67 18.20 13.72
CA LEU A 58 -16.64 17.76 14.65
C LEU A 58 -15.68 18.91 14.98
N SER A 59 -15.00 18.83 16.12
CA SER A 59 -13.95 19.80 16.46
C SER A 59 -12.68 19.56 15.64
N GLU A 60 -11.91 20.62 15.39
CA GLU A 60 -10.66 20.54 14.63
C GLU A 60 -9.65 19.50 15.17
N PRO A 61 -9.44 19.36 16.49
CA PRO A 61 -8.57 18.31 17.02
C PRO A 61 -9.06 16.89 16.69
N ILE A 62 -10.38 16.66 16.69
CA ILE A 62 -10.96 15.38 16.32
C ILE A 62 -10.77 15.12 14.83
N VAL A 63 -10.99 16.12 13.98
CA VAL A 63 -10.73 16.02 12.53
C VAL A 63 -9.26 15.70 12.26
N SER A 64 -8.33 16.40 12.92
CA SER A 64 -6.90 16.13 12.79
C SER A 64 -6.54 14.68 13.19
N LYS A 65 -7.10 14.19 14.31
CA LYS A 65 -6.95 12.79 14.72
C LYS A 65 -7.52 11.82 13.68
N HIS A 66 -8.73 12.07 13.17
CA HIS A 66 -9.38 11.20 12.19
C HIS A 66 -8.68 11.17 10.84
N THR A 67 -8.19 12.30 10.34
CA THR A 67 -7.40 12.31 9.10
C THR A 67 -6.09 11.53 9.26
N ARG A 68 -5.48 11.50 10.45
CA ARG A 68 -4.29 10.68 10.73
C ARG A 68 -4.62 9.19 10.73
N VAL A 69 -5.79 8.80 11.23
CA VAL A 69 -6.25 7.40 11.19
C VAL A 69 -6.55 6.97 9.75
N ALA A 70 -7.23 7.82 8.97
CA ALA A 70 -7.51 7.54 7.56
C ALA A 70 -6.22 7.40 6.74
N GLU A 71 -5.22 8.25 7.00
CA GLU A 71 -3.89 8.18 6.38
C GLU A 71 -3.17 6.87 6.71
N ALA A 72 -3.14 6.49 7.98
CA ALA A 72 -2.53 5.23 8.43
C ALA A 72 -3.20 3.98 7.84
N ARG A 73 -4.45 4.10 7.40
CA ARG A 73 -5.21 3.04 6.73
C ARG A 73 -5.22 3.17 5.20
N GLY A 74 -4.43 4.09 4.63
CA GLY A 74 -4.27 4.25 3.18
C GLY A 74 -5.45 4.89 2.44
N TYR A 75 -6.43 5.46 3.15
CA TYR A 75 -7.58 6.14 2.53
C TYR A 75 -7.28 7.58 2.12
N LEU A 76 -6.20 8.17 2.62
CA LEU A 76 -5.74 9.47 2.15
C LEU A 76 -4.22 9.59 2.26
N ARG A 77 -3.66 10.52 1.50
CA ARG A 77 -2.28 10.99 1.64
C ARG A 77 -2.26 12.45 2.06
N LYS A 78 -1.38 12.80 3.00
CA LYS A 78 -1.14 14.20 3.39
C LYS A 78 0.22 14.65 2.86
N ASP A 79 0.20 15.62 1.96
CA ASP A 79 1.40 16.28 1.49
C ASP A 79 1.54 17.62 2.21
N ARG A 80 2.54 17.74 3.10
CA ARG A 80 2.83 18.99 3.81
C ARG A 80 3.58 19.94 2.87
N GLN A 81 3.06 21.14 2.71
CA GLN A 81 3.66 22.17 1.87
C GLN A 81 4.47 23.17 2.70
N TYR A 82 5.28 23.98 2.00
CA TYR A 82 5.94 25.14 2.58
C TYR A 82 4.87 26.06 3.21
N ASN A 83 5.12 26.52 4.44
CA ASN A 83 4.16 27.26 5.30
C ASN A 83 3.06 26.44 5.99
N SER A 84 3.31 25.17 6.33
CA SER A 84 2.41 24.33 7.14
C SER A 84 1.02 24.05 6.56
N SER A 85 0.80 24.42 5.29
CA SER A 85 -0.41 24.02 4.56
C SER A 85 -0.37 22.52 4.26
N ILE A 86 -1.50 21.85 4.38
CA ILE A 86 -1.63 20.42 4.11
C ILE A 86 -2.50 20.25 2.87
N ARG A 87 -1.95 19.58 1.86
CA ARG A 87 -2.71 19.13 0.70
C ARG A 87 -3.14 17.68 0.94
N TYR A 88 -4.42 17.42 0.81
CA TYR A 88 -4.98 16.08 0.94
C TYR A 88 -5.20 15.47 -0.44
N THR A 89 -4.85 14.20 -0.59
CA THR A 89 -5.18 13.41 -1.78
C THR A 89 -5.98 12.19 -1.34
N ILE A 90 -7.17 11.98 -1.90
CA ILE A 90 -8.01 10.83 -1.58
C ILE A 90 -7.49 9.58 -2.30
N THR A 91 -7.28 8.50 -1.56
CA THR A 91 -6.67 7.27 -2.09
C THR A 91 -7.51 6.06 -1.69
N ILE A 92 -7.42 4.99 -2.46
CA ILE A 92 -7.97 3.70 -2.06
C ILE A 92 -6.80 2.85 -1.59
N PRO A 93 -6.85 2.24 -0.40
CA PRO A 93 -5.75 1.44 0.09
C PRO A 93 -5.53 0.23 -0.81
N VAL A 94 -4.28 0.02 -1.22
CA VAL A 94 -3.86 -1.21 -1.88
C VAL A 94 -3.27 -2.11 -0.81
N VAL A 95 -3.72 -3.37 -0.77
CA VAL A 95 -3.10 -4.38 0.07
C VAL A 95 -1.85 -4.83 -0.68
N GLU A 96 -0.69 -4.33 -0.28
CA GLU A 96 0.56 -4.99 -0.65
C GLU A 96 0.64 -6.28 0.16
N GLU A 97 0.26 -7.40 -0.45
CA GLU A 97 0.83 -8.68 -0.04
C GLU A 97 2.34 -8.53 -0.25
N SER A 98 3.09 -8.53 0.86
CA SER A 98 4.55 -8.59 0.79
C SER A 98 4.91 -9.67 -0.22
N PRO A 99 5.76 -9.40 -1.22
CA PRO A 99 6.18 -10.44 -2.14
C PRO A 99 6.74 -11.55 -1.26
N SER A 100 6.00 -12.66 -1.19
CA SER A 100 6.54 -13.90 -0.68
C SER A 100 7.83 -14.08 -1.48
N VAL A 101 8.95 -14.07 -0.77
CA VAL A 101 10.24 -14.36 -1.38
C VAL A 101 10.06 -15.74 -1.99
N GLN A 102 9.78 -15.80 -3.28
CA GLN A 102 9.95 -17.00 -4.06
C GLN A 102 11.46 -17.20 -4.03
N ILE A 103 11.92 -17.98 -3.07
CA ILE A 103 13.23 -18.59 -3.13
C ILE A 103 13.12 -19.45 -4.39
N ALA A 104 13.52 -18.87 -5.52
CA ALA A 104 13.66 -19.60 -6.75
C ALA A 104 14.57 -20.76 -6.39
N ASP A 105 14.01 -21.96 -6.39
CA ASP A 105 14.71 -23.22 -6.51
C ASP A 105 15.42 -23.18 -7.87
N THR A 106 16.48 -22.37 -7.92
CA THR A 106 17.41 -22.31 -9.03
C THR A 106 18.17 -23.60 -8.88
N GLY A 107 17.65 -24.64 -9.54
CA GLY A 107 18.30 -25.93 -9.66
C GLY A 107 19.79 -25.69 -9.84
N ALA A 108 20.56 -26.10 -8.85
CA ALA A 108 21.99 -25.95 -8.84
C ALA A 108 22.53 -26.73 -10.05
N ALA A 109 22.69 -26.04 -11.16
CA ALA A 109 23.44 -26.54 -12.30
C ALA A 109 24.85 -26.80 -11.78
N ILE A 110 25.16 -28.09 -11.59
CA ILE A 110 26.48 -28.54 -11.16
C ILE A 110 27.50 -27.87 -12.08
N PRO A 111 28.45 -27.09 -11.56
CA PRO A 111 29.43 -26.41 -12.40
C PRO A 111 30.18 -27.45 -13.24
N PRO A 112 30.49 -27.16 -14.52
CA PRO A 112 31.01 -28.15 -15.48
C PRO A 112 32.26 -28.89 -14.97
N ARG A 113 33.05 -28.26 -14.10
CA ARG A 113 34.23 -28.84 -13.45
C ARG A 113 33.93 -30.05 -12.55
N LEU A 114 32.73 -30.13 -11.96
CA LEU A 114 32.29 -31.26 -11.13
C LEU A 114 31.72 -32.41 -11.97
N GLN A 115 31.19 -32.12 -13.16
CA GLN A 115 30.75 -33.14 -14.11
C GLN A 115 31.93 -33.93 -14.69
N GLU A 116 33.08 -33.26 -14.87
CA GLU A 116 34.32 -33.88 -15.36
C GLU A 116 34.93 -34.86 -14.33
N LEU A 117 34.87 -34.52 -13.03
CA LEU A 117 35.30 -35.43 -11.95
C LEU A 117 34.42 -36.67 -11.81
N GLN A 118 33.10 -36.55 -12.04
CA GLN A 118 32.20 -37.71 -12.04
C GLN A 118 32.49 -38.66 -13.21
N ARG A 119 32.73 -38.12 -14.42
CA ARG A 119 33.12 -38.95 -15.58
C ARG A 119 34.46 -39.68 -15.36
N MET A 120 35.42 -39.04 -14.70
CA MET A 120 36.70 -39.67 -14.38
C MET A 120 36.57 -40.80 -13.35
N ASN A 121 35.62 -40.72 -12.41
CA ASN A 121 35.40 -41.77 -11.41
C ASN A 121 34.63 -42.99 -11.94
N GLU A 122 33.80 -42.83 -12.98
CA GLU A 122 33.08 -43.95 -13.61
C GLU A 122 33.95 -44.73 -14.61
N ALA A 123 34.96 -44.10 -15.23
CA ALA A 123 35.86 -44.76 -16.18
C ALA A 123 36.98 -45.60 -15.54
N GLY A 124 37.00 -45.74 -14.20
CA GLY A 124 38.13 -46.28 -13.44
C GLY A 124 37.84 -47.48 -12.53
N ARG A 125 36.74 -48.23 -12.71
CA ARG A 125 36.57 -49.53 -12.04
C ARG A 125 36.97 -50.67 -12.98
N PRO A 126 38.21 -51.19 -12.90
CA PRO A 126 38.50 -52.50 -13.46
C PRO A 126 37.69 -53.55 -12.69
N ASP A 127 36.91 -54.30 -13.46
CA ASP A 127 36.39 -55.64 -13.20
C ASP A 127 37.30 -56.44 -12.25
N VAL A 128 36.90 -56.57 -10.98
CA VAL A 128 37.47 -57.57 -10.06
C VAL A 128 36.67 -58.86 -10.29
N TRP A 129 37.17 -59.71 -11.17
CA TRP A 129 36.76 -61.11 -11.27
C TRP A 129 37.66 -61.97 -10.36
N HIS A 130 36.98 -62.75 -9.51
CA HIS A 130 37.41 -63.93 -8.74
C HIS A 130 38.53 -63.80 -7.70
#